data_AF-A0A536SBI8-F1
#
_entry.id   AF-A0A536SBI8-F1
#
_cell.length_a   1.000
_cell.length_b   1.000
_cell.length_c   1.000
_cell.angle_alpha   90.00
_cell.angle_beta   90.00
_cell.angle_gamma   90.00
#
_symmetry.space_group_name_H-M   'P 1'
#
loop_
_entity.id
_entity.type
_entity.pdbx_description
1 polymer ?
#
loop_
_entity_poly.entity_id
_entity_poly.type
_entity_poly.pdbx_seq_one_letter_code
_entity_poly.pdbx_strand_id
1 'polypeptide(L)'
;AAAKAGKPLPDGSVLFAEVYAAKLGADGKPVVGDDGFFVPEKLVAYTAMAREAGWGKDIPEMLRNENWNYAVFTTEKQQRPGVNQAECLGCHKPLDNVSYTFTLKQLAGAK
;
A
#
# COMPACT_ATOMS: atom_id res chain seq x y z
N ALA A 1 -11.50 14.69 -0.52
CA ALA A 1 -11.06 16.10 -0.57
C ALA A 1 -9.54 16.23 -0.37
N ALA A 2 -8.96 15.72 0.73
CA ALA A 2 -7.53 15.84 1.03
C ALA A 2 -6.61 15.27 -0.06
N ALA A 3 -6.87 14.04 -0.53
CA ALA A 3 -6.11 13.38 -1.60
C ALA A 3 -6.05 14.24 -2.89
N LYS A 4 -7.20 14.73 -3.37
CA LYS A 4 -7.30 15.62 -4.54
C LYS A 4 -6.51 16.93 -4.37
N ALA A 5 -6.37 17.40 -3.13
CA ALA A 5 -5.62 18.61 -2.80
C ALA A 5 -4.12 18.32 -2.54
N GLY A 6 -3.65 17.08 -2.68
CA GLY A 6 -2.28 16.69 -2.34
C GLY A 6 -1.92 16.88 -0.87
N LYS A 7 -2.92 16.96 0.01
CA LYS A 7 -2.73 17.15 1.46
C LYS A 7 -2.60 15.82 2.18
N PRO A 8 -1.99 15.80 3.39
CA PRO A 8 -1.98 14.60 4.23
C PRO A 8 -3.37 14.00 4.39
N LEU A 9 -3.45 12.67 4.32
CA LEU A 9 -4.73 11.99 4.35
C LEU A 9 -5.25 11.91 5.80
N PRO A 10 -6.53 12.23 6.05
CA PRO A 10 -7.09 12.27 7.39
C PRO A 10 -7.22 10.88 8.02
N ASP A 11 -7.44 10.80 9.33
CA ASP A 11 -7.92 9.58 9.97
C ASP A 11 -9.23 9.12 9.29
N GLY A 12 -9.45 7.80 9.24
CA GLY A 12 -10.47 7.15 8.41
C GLY A 12 -10.03 6.87 6.97
N SER A 13 -8.80 7.26 6.58
CA SER A 13 -8.26 6.94 5.25
C SER A 13 -7.83 5.49 5.15
N VAL A 14 -8.17 4.84 4.04
CA VAL A 14 -7.77 3.48 3.70
C VAL A 14 -7.24 3.46 2.28
N LEU A 15 -6.05 2.89 2.09
CA LEU A 15 -5.52 2.52 0.78
C LEU A 15 -5.43 1.01 0.72
N PHE A 16 -5.92 0.44 -0.36
CA PHE A 16 -5.98 -0.99 -0.58
C PHE A 16 -5.45 -1.29 -1.98
N ALA A 17 -4.59 -2.29 -2.08
CA ALA A 17 -4.03 -2.74 -3.34
C ALA A 17 -4.20 -4.25 -3.50
N GLU A 18 -4.65 -4.65 -4.68
CA GLU A 18 -4.65 -6.04 -5.11
C GLU A 18 -3.28 -6.39 -5.66
N VAL A 19 -2.71 -7.52 -5.24
CA VAL A 19 -1.41 -7.98 -5.70
C VAL A 19 -1.62 -9.17 -6.61
N TYR A 20 -1.21 -9.04 -7.88
CA TYR A 20 -1.30 -10.10 -8.88
C TYR A 20 0.09 -10.63 -9.25
N ALA A 21 0.18 -11.94 -9.46
CA ALA A 21 1.27 -12.51 -10.23
C ALA A 21 1.14 -12.09 -11.70
N ALA A 22 2.27 -11.77 -12.33
CA ALA A 22 2.32 -11.47 -13.74
C ALA A 22 2.11 -12.74 -14.57
N LYS A 23 1.36 -12.63 -15.67
CA LYS A 23 1.25 -13.68 -16.68
C LYS A 23 2.64 -13.96 -17.26
N LEU A 24 3.04 -15.21 -17.30
CA LEU A 24 4.30 -15.61 -17.92
C LEU A 24 4.07 -16.11 -19.35
N GLY A 25 4.98 -15.73 -20.25
CA GLY A 25 5.06 -16.27 -21.60
C GLY A 25 5.63 -17.70 -21.63
N ALA A 26 5.67 -18.29 -22.81
CA ALA A 26 6.27 -19.62 -23.01
C ALA A 26 7.77 -19.68 -22.65
N ASP A 27 8.45 -18.52 -22.62
CA ASP A 27 9.85 -18.36 -22.22
C ASP A 27 10.03 -18.09 -20.71
N GLY A 28 8.94 -18.12 -19.93
CA GLY A 28 8.94 -17.87 -18.49
C GLY A 28 9.08 -16.40 -18.10
N LYS A 29 9.04 -15.45 -19.04
CA LYS A 29 9.13 -14.02 -18.76
C LYS A 29 7.74 -13.37 -18.61
N PRO A 30 7.61 -12.30 -17.81
CA PRO A 30 6.37 -11.54 -17.73
C PRO A 30 5.93 -11.01 -19.10
N VAL A 31 4.67 -11.23 -19.45
CA VAL A 31 4.04 -10.60 -20.61
C VAL A 31 3.77 -9.13 -20.30
N VAL A 32 4.20 -8.24 -21.19
CA VAL A 32 3.92 -6.80 -21.12
C VAL A 32 2.69 -6.52 -22.00
N GLY A 33 1.70 -5.84 -21.44
CA GLY A 33 0.50 -5.39 -22.15
C GLY A 33 0.76 -4.16 -23.01
N ASP A 34 -0.24 -3.78 -23.79
CA ASP A 34 -0.17 -2.61 -24.68
C ASP A 34 -0.02 -1.28 -23.92
N ASP A 35 -0.35 -1.28 -22.62
CA ASP A 35 -0.17 -0.17 -21.69
C ASP A 35 1.26 -0.05 -21.12
N GLY A 36 2.15 -0.98 -21.48
CA GLY A 36 3.53 -1.03 -20.99
C GLY A 36 3.70 -1.63 -19.59
N PHE A 37 2.63 -2.13 -18.97
CA PHE A 37 2.68 -2.81 -17.68
C PHE A 37 2.64 -4.34 -17.84
N PHE A 38 3.00 -5.08 -16.79
CA PHE A 38 2.84 -6.53 -16.81
C PHE A 38 1.36 -6.92 -16.78
N VAL A 39 0.99 -7.87 -17.63
CA VAL A 39 -0.37 -8.42 -17.66
C VAL A 39 -0.61 -9.20 -16.37
N PRO A 40 -1.63 -8.85 -15.56
CA PRO A 40 -1.97 -9.61 -14.36
C PRO A 40 -2.60 -10.96 -14.73
N GLU A 41 -2.31 -12.00 -13.96
CA GLU A 41 -2.90 -13.34 -14.16
C GLU A 41 -3.64 -13.83 -12.93
N LYS A 42 -2.94 -13.98 -11.80
CA LYS A 42 -3.49 -14.59 -10.59
C LYS A 42 -3.37 -13.63 -9.41
N LEU A 43 -4.49 -13.32 -8.76
CA LEU A 43 -4.49 -12.62 -7.49
C LEU A 43 -3.79 -13.48 -6.43
N VAL A 44 -2.83 -12.90 -5.70
CA VAL A 44 -2.03 -13.62 -4.69
C VAL A 44 -2.17 -13.07 -3.28
N ALA A 45 -2.52 -11.80 -3.13
CA ALA A 45 -2.73 -11.16 -1.84
C ALA A 45 -3.44 -9.82 -2.01
N TYR A 46 -3.84 -9.24 -0.88
CA TYR A 46 -4.17 -7.83 -0.79
C TYR A 46 -3.23 -7.16 0.21
N THR A 47 -2.82 -5.92 -0.07
CA THR A 47 -2.12 -5.09 0.90
C THR A 47 -2.99 -3.89 1.25
N ALA A 48 -2.96 -3.50 2.52
CA ALA A 48 -3.70 -2.35 3.00
C ALA A 48 -2.82 -1.48 3.89
N MET A 49 -3.06 -0.19 3.82
CA MET A 49 -2.69 0.74 4.87
C MET A 49 -3.90 1.56 5.27
N ALA A 50 -4.09 1.75 6.57
CA ALA A 50 -5.18 2.53 7.11
C ALA A 50 -4.68 3.45 8.21
N ARG A 51 -5.32 4.61 8.34
CA ARG A 51 -5.03 5.63 9.33
C ARG A 51 -6.24 5.80 10.22
N GLU A 52 -6.08 5.71 11.53
CA GLU A 52 -7.17 5.94 12.48
C GLU A 52 -6.67 6.62 13.75
N ALA A 53 -7.53 7.44 14.35
CA ALA A 53 -7.15 8.27 15.49
C ALA A 53 -6.61 7.41 16.64
N GLY A 54 -5.37 7.70 17.05
CA GLY A 54 -4.73 7.07 18.20
C GLY A 54 -4.12 5.70 17.93
N TRP A 55 -4.06 5.26 16.67
CA TRP A 55 -3.26 4.12 16.27
C TRP A 55 -1.74 4.41 16.36
N GLY A 56 -0.93 3.36 16.44
CA GLY A 56 0.53 3.47 16.43
C GLY A 56 1.19 4.01 17.72
N LYS A 57 0.41 4.29 18.77
CA LYS A 57 0.91 4.76 20.08
C LYS A 57 1.96 3.85 20.71
N ASP A 58 1.87 2.55 20.46
CA ASP A 58 2.80 1.55 21.00
C ASP A 58 4.01 1.29 20.07
N ILE A 59 4.01 1.86 18.86
CA ILE A 59 5.14 1.76 17.92
C ILE A 59 6.19 2.81 18.29
N PRO A 60 7.48 2.45 18.42
CA PRO A 60 8.55 3.42 18.69
C PRO A 60 8.58 4.55 17.65
N GLU A 61 8.83 5.78 18.08
CA GLU A 61 8.79 6.97 17.21
C GLU A 61 9.69 6.85 15.97
N MET A 62 10.84 6.19 16.12
CA MET A 62 11.78 5.92 15.02
C MET A 62 11.16 5.12 13.86
N LEU A 63 10.12 4.30 14.11
CA LEU A 63 9.39 3.53 13.11
C LEU A 63 7.96 4.03 12.88
N ARG A 64 7.42 4.85 13.78
CA ARG A 64 6.02 5.28 13.76
C ARG A 64 5.71 6.18 12.55
N ASN A 65 4.66 5.83 11.83
CA ASN A 65 4.12 6.60 10.69
C ASN A 65 2.84 7.33 11.11
N GLU A 66 2.95 8.17 12.15
CA GLU A 66 1.79 8.74 12.86
C GLU A 66 0.77 7.66 13.25
N ASN A 67 -0.46 7.77 12.75
CA ASN A 67 -1.59 6.88 12.96
C ASN A 67 -1.68 5.76 11.90
N TRP A 68 -0.77 5.70 10.92
CA TRP A 68 -0.82 4.70 9.86
C TRP A 68 -0.39 3.31 10.34
N ASN A 69 -1.17 2.31 9.96
CA ASN A 69 -0.86 0.91 10.14
C ASN A 69 -1.06 0.15 8.84
N TYR A 70 -0.35 -0.97 8.73
CA TYR A 70 -0.22 -1.77 7.54
C TYR A 70 -0.65 -3.20 7.80
N ALA A 71 -1.25 -3.83 6.81
CA ALA A 71 -1.62 -5.24 6.85
C ALA A 71 -1.54 -5.85 5.46
N VAL A 72 -1.37 -7.17 5.43
CA VAL A 72 -1.50 -7.98 4.21
C VAL A 72 -2.57 -9.00 4.48
N PHE A 73 -3.42 -9.26 3.50
CA PHE A 73 -4.51 -10.23 3.56
C PHE A 73 -4.30 -11.29 2.49
N THR A 74 -4.72 -12.52 2.79
CA THR A 74 -4.75 -13.62 1.83
C THR A 74 -5.89 -13.43 0.83
N THR A 75 -5.94 -14.26 -0.21
CA THR A 75 -7.04 -14.27 -1.20
C THR A 75 -8.40 -14.58 -0.57
N GLU A 76 -8.41 -15.23 0.59
CA GLU A 76 -9.59 -15.55 1.41
C GLU A 76 -9.98 -14.39 2.34
N LYS A 77 -9.35 -13.22 2.17
CA LYS A 77 -9.63 -11.97 2.91
C LYS A 77 -9.33 -12.07 4.42
N GLN A 78 -8.49 -13.04 4.80
CA GLN A 78 -7.99 -13.16 6.18
C GLN A 78 -6.67 -12.42 6.30
N GLN A 79 -6.40 -11.83 7.46
CA GLN A 79 -5.09 -11.24 7.71
C GLN A 79 -4.01 -12.33 7.58
N ARG A 80 -2.98 -12.06 6.78
CA ARG A 80 -1.90 -13.01 6.53
C ARG A 80 -1.03 -13.12 7.79
N PRO A 81 -0.94 -14.31 8.41
CA PRO A 81 -0.14 -14.50 9.61
C PRO A 81 1.36 -14.38 9.30
N GLY A 82 2.13 -13.93 10.30
CA GLY A 82 3.59 -13.86 10.21
C GLY A 82 4.15 -12.69 9.41
N VAL A 83 3.32 -11.77 8.91
CA VAL A 83 3.79 -10.56 8.23
C VAL A 83 4.33 -9.57 9.27
N ASN A 84 5.59 -9.19 9.11
CA ASN A 84 6.25 -8.23 9.98
C ASN A 84 5.90 -6.80 9.57
N GLN A 85 5.00 -6.15 10.33
CA GLN A 85 4.57 -4.79 10.05
C GLN A 85 5.71 -3.75 10.12
N ALA A 86 6.80 -4.04 10.87
CA ALA A 86 7.94 -3.13 10.99
C ALA A 86 8.62 -2.84 9.65
N GLU A 87 8.58 -3.79 8.70
CA GLU A 87 9.11 -3.60 7.34
C GLU A 87 8.30 -2.57 6.56
N CYS A 88 6.96 -2.61 6.69
CA CYS A 88 6.08 -1.63 6.06
C CYS A 88 6.29 -0.24 6.67
N LEU A 89 6.33 -0.18 8.01
CA LEU A 89 6.58 1.05 8.76
C LEU A 89 7.89 1.71 8.34
N GLY A 90 8.99 0.96 8.37
CA GLY A 90 10.32 1.45 8.01
C GLY A 90 10.44 1.91 6.56
N CYS A 91 9.87 1.18 5.60
CA CYS A 91 9.89 1.56 4.18
C CYS A 91 9.08 2.84 3.91
N HIS A 92 7.96 3.01 4.60
CA HIS A 92 7.10 4.19 4.45
C HIS A 92 7.56 5.39 5.29
N LYS A 93 8.38 5.19 6.33
CA LYS A 93 8.83 6.24 7.26
C LYS A 93 9.46 7.47 6.58
N PRO A 94 10.31 7.35 5.54
CA PRO A 94 10.92 8.49 4.86
C PRO A 94 9.94 9.33 4.02
N LEU A 95 8.67 8.94 3.92
CA LEU A 95 7.62 9.60 3.14
C LEU A 95 6.70 10.47 4.00
N ASP A 96 7.16 10.92 5.16
CA ASP A 96 6.39 11.75 6.10
C ASP A 96 5.82 13.02 5.44
N ASN A 97 6.57 13.63 4.53
CA ASN A 97 6.16 14.79 3.74
C ASN A 97 5.03 14.52 2.73
N VAL A 98 4.71 13.26 2.44
CA VAL A 98 3.64 12.84 1.53
C VAL A 98 2.70 11.83 2.18
N SER A 99 2.44 12.04 3.48
CA SER A 99 1.48 11.24 4.27
C SER A 99 1.82 9.77 4.34
N TYR A 100 3.11 9.43 4.30
CA TYR A 100 3.60 8.05 4.27
C TYR A 100 3.10 7.25 3.06
N THR A 101 2.75 7.89 1.93
CA THR A 101 2.22 7.21 0.74
C THR A 101 3.05 7.48 -0.51
N PHE A 102 3.22 6.48 -1.36
CA PHE A 102 3.91 6.63 -2.66
C PHE A 102 3.01 7.21 -3.76
N THR A 103 1.70 7.29 -3.51
CA THR A 103 0.68 7.56 -4.53
C THR A 103 -0.06 8.89 -4.35
N LEU A 104 0.23 9.67 -3.30
CA LEU A 104 -0.51 10.91 -3.03
C LEU A 104 -0.50 11.88 -4.22
N LYS A 105 0.64 12.01 -4.92
CA LYS A 105 0.75 12.87 -6.10
C LYS A 105 -0.14 12.39 -7.25
N GLN A 106 -0.18 11.08 -7.49
CA GLN A 106 -0.99 10.45 -8.51
C GLN A 106 -2.47 10.57 -8.17
N LEU A 107 -2.84 10.36 -6.91
CA LEU A 107 -4.21 10.55 -6.41
C LEU A 107 -4.66 12.02 -6.55
N ALA A 108 -3.76 12.98 -6.33
CA ALA A 108 -4.05 14.40 -6.53
C ALA A 108 -4.27 14.75 -8.01
N GLY A 109 -3.53 14.10 -8.91
CA GLY A 109 -3.62 14.31 -10.36
C GLY A 109 -4.69 13.47 -11.07
N ALA A 110 -5.34 12.54 -10.39
CA ALA A 110 -6.38 11.70 -10.96
C ALA A 110 -7.63 12.54 -11.28
N LYS A 111 -8.08 12.47 -12.54
CA LYS A 111 -9.30 13.14 -13.02
C LYS A 111 -10.53 12.30 -12.76
#